data_AF-A0A7R9EKI0-F1
#
_entry.id   AF-A0A7R9EKI0-F1
#
_cell.length_a   1.000
_cell.length_b   1.000
_cell.length_c   1.000
_cell.angle_alpha   90.00
_cell.angle_beta   90.00
_cell.angle_gamma   90.00
#
_symmetry.space_group_name_H-M   'P 1'
#
loop_
_entity.id
_entity.type
_entity.pdbx_description
1 polymer ?
#
loop_
_entity_poly.entity_id
_entity_poly.type
_entity_poly.pdbx_seq_one_letter_code
_entity_poly.pdbx_strand_id
1 'polypeptide(L)'
;MCCYSIPNDVRPGLIRDHSLQRQAEMDKKKQQTDMKNKELFRSHRAVELERREEGLSSAISNNNKGFALMQKMGYKPGTGIGKSGSGRVEPVTIALKTDRQGIGRETALRRLAVEKAAIRQRQRQRREQEFTVENFRAHRSQKHLEIQTAKDLKSCQRVCEGLDKGQV
;
A
#
# COMPACT_ATOMS: atom_id res chain seq x y z
N MET A 1 -29.17 41.18 16.31
CA MET A 1 -30.27 40.73 15.44
C MET A 1 -29.87 41.07 14.00
N CYS A 2 -29.82 40.20 13.00
CA CYS A 2 -30.58 38.97 12.74
C CYS A 2 -29.72 37.92 12.02
N CYS A 3 -29.82 36.67 12.46
CA CYS A 3 -29.34 35.49 11.75
C CYS A 3 -30.47 35.04 10.81
N TYR A 4 -30.34 35.22 9.50
CA TYR A 4 -31.34 34.72 8.57
C TYR A 4 -31.03 33.26 8.26
N SER A 5 -31.77 32.35 8.91
CA SER A 5 -31.81 30.93 8.57
C SER A 5 -32.32 30.82 7.14
N ILE A 6 -31.49 30.35 6.20
CA ILE A 6 -31.89 30.14 4.80
C ILE A 6 -32.94 29.02 4.80
N PRO A 7 -34.23 29.30 4.53
CA PRO A 7 -35.24 28.28 4.41
C PRO A 7 -35.03 27.54 3.09
N ASN A 8 -34.85 26.22 3.15
CA ASN A 8 -34.88 25.26 2.05
C ASN A 8 -34.65 25.84 0.63
N ASP A 9 -33.44 25.66 0.09
CA ASP A 9 -33.11 25.97 -1.32
C ASP A 9 -33.95 25.08 -2.27
N VAL A 10 -35.17 25.52 -2.56
CA VAL A 10 -36.08 24.90 -3.52
C VAL A 10 -35.94 25.68 -4.82
N ARG A 11 -35.12 25.16 -5.75
CA ARG A 11 -34.91 25.75 -7.07
C ARG A 11 -36.15 25.50 -7.94
N PRO A 12 -36.93 26.54 -8.29
CA PRO A 12 -38.14 26.38 -9.09
C PRO A 12 -37.76 26.04 -10.53
N GLY A 13 -38.32 24.96 -11.08
CA GLY A 13 -38.11 24.53 -12.48
C GLY A 13 -37.75 23.05 -12.67
N LEU A 14 -37.33 22.36 -11.62
CA LEU A 14 -37.16 20.90 -11.65
C LEU A 14 -38.51 20.26 -11.31
N ILE A 15 -39.20 19.68 -12.30
CA ILE A 15 -40.42 18.89 -12.09
C ILE A 15 -40.03 17.76 -11.13
N ARG A 16 -40.45 17.89 -9.86
CA ARG A 16 -40.31 16.82 -8.87
C ARG A 16 -41.29 15.74 -9.25
N ASP A 17 -40.80 14.72 -9.93
CA ASP A 17 -41.57 13.49 -10.08
C ASP A 17 -41.77 12.90 -8.68
N HIS A 18 -43.02 12.74 -8.26
CA HIS A 18 -43.39 12.12 -6.98
C HIS A 18 -42.75 10.73 -6.84
N SER A 19 -42.48 10.05 -7.96
CA SER A 19 -41.77 8.77 -7.97
C SER A 19 -40.32 8.90 -7.45
N LEU A 20 -39.59 9.95 -7.87
CA LEU A 20 -38.19 10.20 -7.50
C LEU A 20 -38.07 10.63 -6.04
N GLN A 21 -38.98 11.49 -5.57
CA GLN A 21 -39.00 11.91 -4.17
C GLN A 21 -39.27 10.71 -3.24
N ARG A 22 -40.23 9.85 -3.62
CA ARG A 22 -40.51 8.60 -2.90
C ARG A 22 -39.31 7.64 -2.92
N GLN A 23 -38.61 7.48 -4.04
CA GLN A 23 -37.38 6.68 -4.12
C GLN A 23 -36.30 7.20 -3.15
N ALA A 24 -36.05 8.50 -3.14
CA ALA A 24 -35.07 9.10 -2.24
C ALA A 24 -35.43 8.93 -0.76
N GLU A 25 -36.71 9.01 -0.40
CA GLU A 25 -37.18 8.73 0.96
C GLU A 25 -37.01 7.25 1.34
N MET A 26 -37.32 6.33 0.43
CA MET A 26 -37.12 4.89 0.62
C MET A 26 -35.64 4.55 0.79
N ASP A 27 -34.76 5.15 -0.01
CA ASP A 27 -33.30 4.96 0.08
C ASP A 27 -32.75 5.50 1.40
N LYS A 28 -33.20 6.67 1.85
CA LYS A 28 -32.84 7.21 3.17
C LYS A 28 -33.26 6.27 4.30
N LYS A 29 -34.49 5.75 4.23
CA LYS A 29 -35.01 4.80 5.22
C LYS A 29 -34.20 3.50 5.23
N LYS A 30 -33.88 2.97 4.04
CA LYS A 30 -33.03 1.78 3.87
C LYS A 30 -31.63 2.00 4.43
N GLN A 31 -31.00 3.12 4.12
CA GLN A 31 -29.69 3.48 4.69
C GLN A 31 -29.75 3.55 6.22
N GLN A 32 -30.81 4.15 6.78
CA GLN A 32 -30.98 4.23 8.23
C GLN A 32 -31.16 2.84 8.87
N THR A 33 -31.93 1.94 8.24
CA THR A 33 -32.06 0.56 8.73
C THR A 33 -30.76 -0.23 8.59
N ASP A 34 -30.02 -0.05 7.50
CA ASP A 34 -28.74 -0.72 7.26
C ASP A 34 -27.68 -0.26 8.27
N MET A 35 -27.64 1.03 8.61
CA MET A 35 -26.77 1.55 9.68
C MET A 35 -27.13 0.94 11.04
N LYS A 36 -28.42 0.94 11.43
CA LYS A 36 -28.86 0.33 12.69
C LYS A 36 -28.54 -1.17 12.75
N ASN A 37 -28.78 -1.89 11.66
CA ASN A 37 -28.45 -3.31 11.58
C ASN A 37 -26.94 -3.55 11.68
N LYS A 38 -26.11 -2.68 11.09
CA LYS A 38 -24.65 -2.76 11.22
C LYS A 38 -24.17 -2.54 12.65
N GLU A 39 -24.81 -1.63 13.38
CA GLU A 39 -24.51 -1.34 14.80
C GLU A 39 -24.95 -2.47 15.73
N LEU A 40 -26.14 -3.04 15.49
CA LEU A 40 -26.70 -4.14 16.26
C LEU A 40 -25.95 -5.46 16.01
N PHE A 41 -25.66 -5.76 14.74
CA PHE A 41 -24.99 -6.98 14.31
C PHE A 41 -23.51 -6.72 14.03
N ARG A 42 -22.83 -6.09 14.99
CA ARG A 42 -21.37 -5.96 14.94
C ARG A 42 -20.74 -7.35 14.87
N SER A 43 -19.76 -7.50 13.97
CA SER A 43 -19.02 -8.75 13.84
C SER A 43 -18.33 -9.09 15.17
N HIS A 44 -18.42 -10.34 15.60
CA HIS A 44 -17.75 -10.83 16.81
C HIS A 44 -16.25 -10.49 16.82
N ARG A 45 -15.62 -10.46 15.64
CA ARG A 45 -14.22 -10.08 15.48
C ARG A 45 -13.95 -8.61 15.79
N ALA A 46 -14.86 -7.71 15.42
CA ALA A 46 -14.72 -6.28 15.71
C ALA A 46 -14.90 -6.03 17.21
N VAL A 47 -15.87 -6.70 17.83
CA VAL A 47 -16.13 -6.61 19.28
C VAL A 47 -14.95 -7.17 20.09
N GLU A 48 -14.35 -8.29 19.66
CA GLU A 48 -13.17 -8.85 20.34
C GLU A 48 -11.95 -7.94 20.24
N LEU A 49 -11.71 -7.34 19.07
CA LEU A 49 -10.63 -6.38 18.87
C LEU A 49 -10.78 -5.16 19.79
N GLU A 50 -11.96 -4.56 19.83
CA GLU A 50 -12.29 -3.40 20.67
C GLU A 50 -12.05 -3.72 22.15
N ARG A 51 -12.65 -4.82 22.66
CA ARG A 51 -12.45 -5.27 24.05
C ARG A 51 -10.99 -5.54 24.39
N ARG A 52 -10.24 -6.09 23.44
CA ARG A 52 -8.83 -6.39 23.64
C ARG A 52 -7.98 -5.12 23.68
N GLU A 53 -8.25 -4.15 22.81
CA GLU A 53 -7.58 -2.85 22.82
C GLU A 53 -7.88 -2.09 24.12
N GLU A 54 -9.14 -2.07 24.55
CA GLU A 54 -9.55 -1.51 25.84
C GLU A 54 -8.80 -2.17 27.00
N GLY A 55 -8.78 -3.50 27.04
CA GLY A 55 -8.11 -4.28 28.09
C GLY A 55 -6.58 -4.14 28.09
N LEU A 56 -5.95 -3.83 26.95
CA LEU A 56 -4.51 -3.56 26.86
C LEU A 56 -4.17 -2.11 27.21
N SER A 57 -5.09 -1.17 26.97
CA SER A 57 -4.87 0.26 27.23
C SER A 57 -5.00 0.64 28.72
N SER A 58 -5.75 -0.13 29.49
CA SER A 58 -6.07 0.18 30.88
C SER A 58 -5.41 -0.81 31.84
N ALA A 59 -4.80 -0.29 32.90
CA ALA A 59 -4.30 -1.12 33.99
C ALA A 59 -5.46 -1.78 34.77
N ILE A 60 -5.20 -2.97 35.32
CA ILE A 60 -6.18 -3.67 36.16
C ILE A 60 -6.52 -2.79 37.38
N SER A 61 -7.82 -2.58 37.63
CA SER A 61 -8.26 -1.72 38.74
C SER A 61 -7.99 -2.35 40.12
N ASN A 62 -7.83 -1.50 41.13
CA ASN A 62 -7.64 -1.94 42.52
C ASN A 62 -8.84 -2.72 43.10
N ASN A 63 -10.03 -2.57 42.52
CA ASN A 63 -11.22 -3.33 42.90
C ASN A 63 -11.17 -4.79 42.38
N ASN A 64 -10.23 -5.12 41.51
CA ASN A 64 -10.05 -6.48 41.03
C ASN A 64 -9.49 -7.37 42.16
N LYS A 65 -10.17 -8.49 42.43
CA LYS A 65 -9.75 -9.46 43.46
C LYS A 65 -8.32 -9.98 43.23
N GLY A 66 -7.92 -10.17 41.98
CA GLY A 66 -6.56 -10.61 41.62
C GLY A 66 -5.51 -9.56 41.94
N PHE A 67 -5.79 -8.28 41.70
CA PHE A 67 -4.90 -7.18 42.08
C PHE A 67 -4.74 -7.10 43.60
N ALA A 68 -5.84 -7.18 44.34
CA ALA A 68 -5.81 -7.20 45.80
C ALA A 68 -5.00 -8.38 46.35
N LEU A 69 -5.09 -9.56 45.72
CA LEU A 69 -4.28 -10.73 46.08
C LEU A 69 -2.79 -10.48 45.80
N MET A 70 -2.44 -9.96 44.62
CA MET A 70 -1.04 -9.63 44.30
C MET A 70 -0.46 -8.65 45.32
N GLN A 71 -1.21 -7.60 45.66
CA GLN A 71 -0.78 -6.61 46.65
C GLN A 71 -0.54 -7.24 48.03
N LYS A 72 -1.41 -8.17 48.47
CA LYS A 72 -1.21 -8.94 49.72
C LYS A 72 0.03 -9.83 49.69
N MET A 73 0.43 -10.31 48.51
CA MET A 73 1.66 -11.07 48.30
C MET A 73 2.90 -10.17 48.17
N GLY A 74 2.76 -8.86 48.35
CA GLY A 74 3.88 -7.90 48.32
C GLY A 74 4.14 -7.25 46.96
N TYR A 75 3.27 -7.46 45.96
CA TYR A 75 3.35 -6.74 44.69
C TYR A 75 3.11 -5.24 44.88
N LYS A 76 3.99 -4.41 44.29
CA LYS A 76 3.84 -2.96 44.27
C LYS A 76 3.45 -2.51 42.86
N PRO A 77 2.41 -1.68 42.70
CA PRO A 77 1.97 -1.22 41.38
C PRO A 77 3.11 -0.54 40.62
N GLY A 78 3.28 -0.88 39.34
CA GLY A 78 4.34 -0.34 38.48
C GLY A 78 5.71 -1.01 38.63
N THR A 79 5.86 -2.00 39.51
CA THR A 79 7.10 -2.79 39.64
C THR A 79 7.01 -4.11 38.90
N GLY A 80 8.14 -4.60 38.39
CA GLY A 80 8.23 -5.95 37.82
C GLY A 80 8.11 -7.02 38.89
N ILE A 81 7.60 -8.19 38.53
CA ILE A 81 7.51 -9.35 39.43
C ILE A 81 8.88 -10.05 39.52
N GLY A 82 9.19 -10.68 40.66
CA GLY A 82 10.41 -11.47 40.88
C GLY A 82 11.29 -10.91 42.01
N LYS A 83 12.28 -11.69 42.47
CA LYS A 83 13.12 -11.35 43.64
C LYS A 83 13.79 -9.98 43.55
N SER A 84 14.22 -9.60 42.35
CA SER A 84 14.85 -8.30 42.08
C SER A 84 13.97 -7.37 41.25
N GLY A 85 12.68 -7.68 41.09
CA GLY A 85 11.76 -6.91 40.24
C GLY A 85 12.10 -6.93 38.74
N SER A 86 12.81 -7.96 38.27
CA SER A 86 13.28 -8.09 36.88
C SER A 86 12.21 -8.50 35.87
N GLY A 87 11.01 -8.83 36.33
CA GLY A 87 9.88 -9.16 35.48
C GLY A 87 9.44 -7.97 34.63
N ARG A 88 8.85 -8.26 33.47
CA ARG A 88 8.28 -7.22 32.61
C ARG A 88 7.11 -6.54 33.32
N VAL A 89 7.10 -5.21 33.28
CA VAL A 89 5.99 -4.37 33.77
C VAL A 89 4.86 -4.35 32.74
N GLU A 90 5.23 -4.24 31.47
CA GLU A 90 4.29 -4.16 30.35
C GLU A 90 3.92 -5.55 29.80
N PRO A 91 2.65 -5.78 29.43
CA PRO A 91 2.21 -7.03 28.84
C PRO A 91 2.92 -7.31 27.50
N VAL A 92 3.00 -8.59 27.14
CA VAL A 92 3.58 -8.98 25.85
C VAL A 92 2.60 -8.64 24.73
N THR A 93 3.06 -7.88 23.74
CA THR A 93 2.26 -7.52 22.56
C THR A 93 1.97 -8.77 21.72
N ILE A 94 0.71 -8.96 21.33
CA ILE A 94 0.29 -10.09 20.51
C ILE A 94 0.00 -9.58 19.08
N ALA A 95 0.66 -10.13 18.06
CA ALA A 95 0.33 -9.83 16.67
C ALA A 95 -0.74 -10.82 16.17
N LEU A 96 -2.00 -10.38 16.09
CA LEU A 96 -3.07 -11.20 15.52
C LEU A 96 -3.00 -11.14 14.00
N LYS A 97 -2.79 -12.30 13.39
CA LYS A 97 -2.82 -12.40 11.94
C LYS A 97 -4.26 -12.36 11.45
N THR A 98 -4.61 -11.31 10.73
CA THR A 98 -5.97 -11.12 10.24
C THR A 98 -6.26 -11.86 8.95
N ASP A 99 -5.21 -12.23 8.24
CA ASP A 99 -5.25 -12.65 6.85
C ASP A 99 -5.14 -14.16 6.72
N ARG A 100 -5.69 -14.68 5.62
CA ARG A 100 -5.63 -16.11 5.27
C ARG A 100 -4.34 -16.51 4.54
N GLN A 101 -3.36 -15.61 4.45
CA GLN A 101 -2.10 -15.88 3.74
C GLN A 101 -1.20 -16.83 4.56
N GLY A 102 -0.22 -17.46 3.90
CA GLY A 102 0.83 -18.24 4.57
C GLY A 102 1.71 -17.37 5.48
N ILE A 103 2.35 -17.98 6.49
CA ILE A 103 3.38 -17.30 7.30
C ILE A 103 4.59 -17.01 6.38
N GLY A 104 5.17 -15.81 6.47
CA GLY A 104 6.29 -15.39 5.60
C GLY A 104 5.89 -14.95 4.18
N ARG A 105 4.60 -15.02 3.81
CA ARG A 105 4.15 -14.53 2.50
C ARG A 105 4.38 -13.03 2.32
N GLU A 106 4.09 -12.26 3.37
CA GLU A 106 4.26 -10.81 3.37
C GLU A 106 5.72 -10.40 3.19
N THR A 107 6.65 -11.07 3.88
CA THR A 107 8.09 -10.78 3.75
C THR A 107 8.59 -11.11 2.35
N ALA A 108 8.13 -12.21 1.75
CA ALA A 108 8.43 -12.54 0.35
C ALA A 108 7.87 -11.49 -0.62
N LEU A 109 6.64 -11.02 -0.43
CA LEU A 109 6.04 -9.97 -1.26
C LEU A 109 6.82 -8.65 -1.15
N ARG A 110 7.20 -8.24 0.08
CA ARG A 110 8.00 -7.04 0.29
C ARG A 110 9.36 -7.13 -0.41
N ARG A 111 10.04 -8.29 -0.33
CA ARG A 111 11.31 -8.52 -1.05
C ARG A 111 11.14 -8.37 -2.56
N LEU A 112 10.12 -9.03 -3.13
CA LEU A 112 9.81 -8.91 -4.56
C LEU A 112 9.45 -7.49 -4.98
N ALA A 113 8.76 -6.73 -4.13
CA ALA A 113 8.39 -5.35 -4.41
C ALA A 113 9.64 -4.44 -4.45
N VAL A 114 10.55 -4.59 -3.49
CA VAL A 114 11.83 -3.84 -3.46
C VAL A 114 12.67 -4.17 -4.69
N GLU A 115 12.81 -5.45 -5.03
CA GLU A 115 13.57 -5.88 -6.20
C GLU A 115 12.99 -5.30 -7.51
N LYS A 116 11.66 -5.39 -7.69
CA LYS A 116 10.99 -4.78 -8.84
C LYS A 116 11.17 -3.27 -8.89
N ALA A 117 11.13 -2.58 -7.75
CA ALA A 117 11.36 -1.15 -7.69
C ALA A 117 12.80 -0.79 -8.11
N ALA A 118 13.80 -1.54 -7.63
CA ALA A 118 15.20 -1.36 -8.01
C ALA A 118 15.43 -1.59 -9.52
N ILE A 119 14.83 -2.63 -10.10
CA ILE A 119 14.90 -2.89 -11.54
C ILE A 119 14.29 -1.74 -12.34
N ARG A 120 13.11 -1.26 -11.95
CA ARG A 120 12.46 -0.11 -12.60
C ARG A 120 13.32 1.15 -12.53
N GLN A 121 13.94 1.41 -11.38
CA GLN A 121 14.83 2.56 -11.20
C GLN A 121 16.07 2.46 -12.10
N ARG A 122 16.72 1.29 -12.19
CA ARG A 122 17.85 1.07 -13.11
C ARG A 122 17.45 1.23 -14.57
N GLN A 123 16.30 0.68 -14.97
CA GLN A 123 15.81 0.85 -16.34
C GLN A 123 15.51 2.31 -16.67
N ARG A 124 14.94 3.05 -15.71
CA ARG A 124 14.70 4.48 -15.87
C ARG A 124 16.01 5.25 -16.04
N GLN A 125 17.00 5.02 -15.19
CA GLN A 125 18.32 5.65 -15.31
C GLN A 125 18.99 5.32 -16.64
N ARG A 126 18.90 4.06 -17.10
CA ARG A 126 19.42 3.67 -18.41
C ARG A 126 18.71 4.39 -19.56
N ARG A 127 17.39 4.49 -19.53
CA ARG A 127 16.61 5.24 -20.54
C ARG A 127 16.96 6.73 -20.55
N GLU A 128 17.14 7.32 -19.36
CA GLU A 128 17.56 8.71 -19.22
C GLU A 128 18.97 8.93 -19.80
N GLN A 129 19.90 7.99 -19.59
CA GLN A 129 21.22 8.01 -20.24
C GLN A 129 21.13 7.83 -21.76
N GLU A 130 20.31 6.89 -22.25
CA GLU A 130 20.13 6.63 -23.68
C GLU A 130 19.54 7.83 -24.43
N PHE A 131 18.73 8.68 -23.79
CA PHE A 131 18.14 9.88 -24.40
C PHE A 131 19.09 11.08 -24.51
N THR A 132 20.37 10.93 -24.18
CA THR A 132 21.35 12.01 -24.33
C THR A 132 21.70 12.25 -25.81
N VAL A 133 21.92 13.52 -26.17
CA VAL A 133 22.29 13.94 -27.53
C VAL A 133 23.59 13.27 -27.98
N GLU A 134 24.52 13.04 -27.05
CA GLU A 134 25.79 12.35 -27.33
C GLU A 134 25.59 10.89 -27.73
N ASN A 135 24.74 10.16 -27.01
CA ASN A 135 24.43 8.76 -27.36
C ASN A 135 23.73 8.66 -28.73
N PHE A 136 22.86 9.63 -29.07
CA PHE A 136 22.25 9.69 -30.40
C PHE A 136 23.30 9.92 -31.51
N ARG A 137 24.23 10.87 -31.30
CA ARG A 137 25.32 11.15 -32.23
C ARG A 137 26.26 9.95 -32.39
N ALA A 138 26.63 9.30 -31.29
CA ALA A 138 27.46 8.11 -31.28
C ALA A 138 26.78 6.93 -32.01
N HIS A 139 25.49 6.70 -31.80
CA HIS A 139 24.75 5.66 -32.51
C HIS A 139 24.69 5.93 -34.02
N ARG A 140 24.54 7.19 -34.44
CA ARG A 140 24.55 7.57 -35.87
C ARG A 140 25.94 7.45 -36.49
N SER A 141 27.01 7.82 -35.77
CA SER A 141 28.38 7.67 -36.27
C SER A 141 28.80 6.19 -36.37
N GLN A 142 28.48 5.36 -35.38
CA GLN A 142 28.71 3.92 -35.42
C GLN A 142 27.97 3.27 -36.60
N LYS A 143 26.68 3.57 -36.77
CA LYS A 143 25.91 3.03 -37.90
C LYS A 143 26.46 3.47 -39.26
N HIS A 144 26.92 4.71 -39.37
CA HIS A 144 27.57 5.18 -40.60
C HIS A 144 28.88 4.41 -40.85
N LEU A 145 29.71 4.24 -39.83
CA LEU A 145 30.95 3.48 -39.91
C LEU A 145 30.69 2.03 -40.35
N GLU A 146 29.71 1.35 -39.76
CA GLU A 146 29.31 -0.02 -40.14
C GLU A 146 28.88 -0.13 -41.61
N ILE A 147 28.12 0.86 -42.11
CA ILE A 147 27.71 0.88 -43.52
C ILE A 147 28.93 1.08 -44.43
N GLN A 148 29.86 1.96 -44.06
CA GLN A 148 31.06 2.22 -44.85
C GLN A 148 31.99 1.02 -44.86
N THR A 149 32.27 0.41 -43.70
CA THR A 149 33.09 -0.81 -43.62
C THR A 149 32.50 -1.95 -44.45
N ALA A 150 31.17 -2.12 -44.44
CA ALA A 150 30.51 -3.12 -45.27
C ALA A 150 30.66 -2.85 -46.78
N LYS A 151 30.60 -1.58 -47.20
CA LYS A 151 30.83 -1.21 -48.60
C LYS A 151 32.28 -1.43 -49.01
N ASP A 152 33.22 -1.03 -48.17
CA ASP A 152 34.65 -1.19 -48.41
C ASP A 152 35.00 -2.67 -48.55
N LEU A 153 34.47 -3.50 -47.64
CA LEU A 153 34.61 -4.96 -47.70
C LEU A 153 34.08 -5.50 -49.05
N LYS A 154 32.88 -5.09 -49.47
CA LYS A 154 32.29 -5.51 -50.75
C LYS A 154 33.10 -5.01 -51.95
N SER A 155 33.68 -3.82 -51.87
CA SER A 155 34.56 -3.28 -52.92
C SER A 155 35.83 -4.11 -53.03
N CYS A 156 36.49 -4.39 -51.92
CA CYS A 156 37.67 -5.26 -51.87
C CYS A 156 37.36 -6.65 -52.43
N GLN A 157 36.24 -7.26 -52.03
CA GLN A 157 35.81 -8.57 -52.54
C GLN A 157 35.70 -8.58 -54.07
N ARG A 158 35.07 -7.55 -54.67
CA ARG A 158 34.91 -7.45 -56.13
C ARG A 158 36.24 -7.29 -56.85
N VAL A 159 37.15 -6.50 -56.30
CA VAL A 159 38.49 -6.30 -56.90
C VAL A 159 39.27 -7.62 -56.87
N CYS A 160 39.29 -8.31 -55.72
CA CYS A 160 39.93 -9.63 -55.63
C CYS A 160 39.33 -10.62 -56.64
N GLU A 161 38.00 -10.69 -56.75
CA GLU A 161 37.33 -11.57 -57.71
C GLU A 161 37.68 -11.23 -59.18
N GLY A 162 37.80 -9.95 -59.53
CA GLY A 162 38.22 -9.51 -60.87
C GLY A 162 39.66 -9.91 -61.19
N LEU A 163 40.57 -9.73 -60.22
CA LEU A 163 41.97 -10.15 -60.34
C LEU A 163 42.10 -11.67 -60.49
N ASP A 164 41.33 -12.45 -59.72
CA ASP A 164 41.34 -13.92 -59.79
C ASP A 164 40.81 -14.44 -61.13
N LYS A 165 39.85 -13.73 -61.75
CA LYS A 165 39.30 -14.08 -63.07
C LYS A 165 40.14 -13.57 -64.25
N GLY A 166 41.25 -12.86 -64.00
CA GLY A 166 42.09 -12.28 -65.04
C GLY A 166 41.41 -11.15 -65.83
N GLN A 167 40.37 -10.52 -65.26
CA GLN A 167 39.74 -9.33 -65.83
C GLN A 167 40.42 -8.10 -65.24
N VAL A 168 41.45 -7.60 -65.93
CA VAL A 168 42.07 -6.29 -65.68
C VAL A 168 41.77 -5.38 -66.86
#